data_AF-A0A819A235-F1
#
_entry.id   AF-A0A819A235-F1
#
_cell.length_a   1.000
_cell.length_b   1.000
_cell.length_c   1.000
_cell.angle_alpha   90.00
_cell.angle_beta   90.00
_cell.angle_gamma   90.00
#
_symmetry.space_group_name_H-M   'P 1'
#
loop_
_entity.id
_entity.type
_entity.pdbx_description
1 polymer ?
#
loop_
_entity_poly.entity_id
_entity_poly.type
_entity_poly.pdbx_seq_one_letter_code
_entity_poly.pdbx_strand_id
1 'polypeptide(L)'
;MTYVVSQGMIHGDLRCLNILVFQMDASKPKENFVKLTNFALARPNEPSLLEDRRLIIPVEYCAPEILQSAGRLYYSELSEIYSMRVLMREACSQGQLPYGSSISNKEIRQKKLNDEILPRPWMCDRQIWPIIKKCFDLASHFQYVLGIDVKMNDRLYGRYGHIYYNAEWIRKNKSSIILIVINTERAEHDASFHLELSSHKHIVHTFGLVKNDPRSTMLIQGPAPHDNLIKLLQSQQFKPSAKILKIIFLQNY
;
A
#
# COMPACT_ATOMS: atom_id res chain seq x y z
N MET A 1 -6.77 10.83 -9.66
CA MET A 1 -6.54 9.80 -8.63
C MET A 1 -6.40 10.34 -7.23
N THR A 2 -5.57 11.35 -6.97
CA THR A 2 -5.47 12.00 -5.65
C THR A 2 -6.84 12.40 -5.09
N TYR A 3 -7.72 12.94 -5.94
CA TYR A 3 -9.10 13.26 -5.55
C TYR A 3 -9.90 12.00 -5.13
N VAL A 4 -9.94 10.95 -5.96
CA VAL A 4 -10.66 9.70 -5.66
C VAL A 4 -10.21 9.11 -4.31
N VAL A 5 -8.89 9.03 -4.10
CA VAL A 5 -8.31 8.56 -2.84
C VAL A 5 -8.67 9.48 -1.67
N SER A 6 -8.65 10.81 -1.86
CA SER A 6 -9.04 11.77 -0.81
C SER A 6 -10.51 11.67 -0.39
N GLN A 7 -11.36 11.10 -1.23
CA GLN A 7 -12.76 10.80 -0.90
C GLN A 7 -12.92 9.45 -0.20
N GLY A 8 -11.80 8.80 0.18
CA GLY A 8 -11.83 7.47 0.77
C GLY A 8 -12.31 6.40 -0.21
N MET A 9 -12.02 6.54 -1.51
CA MET A 9 -12.46 5.62 -2.56
C MET A 9 -11.27 5.03 -3.32
N ILE A 10 -11.44 3.79 -3.80
CA ILE A 10 -10.55 3.08 -4.72
C ILE A 10 -11.30 2.86 -6.03
N HIS A 11 -10.68 3.14 -7.19
CA HIS A 11 -11.30 2.89 -8.49
C HIS A 11 -11.30 1.39 -8.84
N GLY A 12 -10.19 0.71 -8.58
CA GLY A 12 -10.06 -0.74 -8.75
C GLY A 12 -9.98 -1.23 -10.21
N ASP A 13 -9.90 -0.31 -11.18
CA ASP A 13 -9.77 -0.61 -12.62
C ASP A 13 -8.98 0.48 -13.35
N LEU A 14 -7.78 0.82 -12.86
CA LEU A 14 -6.94 1.81 -13.52
C LEU A 14 -6.17 1.19 -14.69
N ARG A 15 -6.55 1.60 -15.91
CA ARG A 15 -5.99 1.17 -17.20
C ARG A 15 -6.18 2.26 -18.24
N CYS A 16 -5.36 2.29 -19.30
CA CYS A 16 -5.45 3.32 -20.33
C CYS A 16 -6.85 3.37 -20.97
N LEU A 17 -7.50 2.21 -21.12
CA LEU A 17 -8.87 2.13 -21.65
C LEU A 17 -9.89 2.97 -20.87
N ASN A 18 -9.67 3.17 -19.56
CA ASN A 18 -10.57 3.92 -18.69
C ASN A 18 -10.17 5.41 -18.57
N ILE A 19 -9.18 5.87 -19.35
CA ILE A 19 -8.83 7.29 -19.48
C ILE A 19 -9.42 7.82 -20.79
N LEU A 20 -10.46 8.64 -20.69
CA LEU A 20 -11.09 9.29 -21.83
C LEU A 20 -10.37 10.60 -22.16
N VAL A 21 -10.03 10.78 -23.44
CA VAL A 21 -9.34 11.98 -23.94
C VAL A 21 -10.37 12.92 -24.57
N PHE A 22 -10.48 14.14 -24.03
CA PHE A 22 -11.40 15.18 -24.51
C PHE A 22 -10.67 16.23 -25.35
N GLN A 23 -9.40 16.49 -25.04
CA GLN A 23 -8.54 17.40 -25.77
C GLN A 23 -7.11 16.85 -25.80
N MET A 24 -6.50 16.86 -26.98
CA MET A 24 -5.12 16.44 -27.20
C MET A 24 -4.43 17.41 -28.16
N ASP A 25 -3.39 18.09 -27.68
CA ASP A 25 -2.49 18.93 -28.43
C ASP A 25 -1.06 18.69 -27.95
N ALA A 26 -0.26 18.04 -28.79
CA ALA A 26 1.14 17.74 -28.50
C ALA A 26 2.00 19.00 -28.35
N SER A 27 1.60 20.12 -28.97
CA SER A 27 2.29 21.41 -28.86
C SER A 27 1.93 22.18 -27.59
N LYS A 28 0.82 21.80 -26.92
CA LYS A 28 0.34 22.47 -25.71
C LYS A 28 0.01 21.47 -24.59
N PRO A 29 1.02 20.87 -23.94
CA PRO A 29 0.82 19.79 -22.96
C PRO A 29 -0.14 20.12 -21.81
N LYS A 30 -0.24 21.39 -21.40
CA LYS A 30 -1.13 21.86 -20.32
C LYS A 30 -2.60 21.97 -20.72
N GLU A 31 -2.90 22.03 -22.02
CA GLU A 31 -4.27 22.09 -22.53
C GLU A 31 -4.85 20.70 -22.79
N ASN A 32 -4.05 19.64 -22.67
CA ASN A 32 -4.53 18.27 -22.75
C ASN A 32 -5.52 18.00 -21.62
N PHE A 33 -6.67 17.45 -21.97
CA PHE A 33 -7.75 17.21 -21.03
C PHE A 33 -8.23 15.76 -21.10
N VAL A 34 -8.10 15.06 -19.97
CA VAL A 34 -8.51 13.67 -19.82
C VAL A 34 -9.41 13.50 -18.61
N LYS A 35 -10.30 12.51 -18.65
CA LYS A 35 -11.15 12.13 -17.52
C LYS A 35 -11.09 10.62 -17.29
N LEU A 36 -11.08 10.25 -16.02
CA LEU A 36 -11.21 8.85 -15.61
C LEU A 36 -12.68 8.43 -15.67
N THR A 37 -12.95 7.21 -16.16
CA THR A 37 -14.29 6.63 -16.28
C THR A 37 -14.33 5.19 -15.78
N ASN A 38 -15.51 4.57 -15.81
CA ASN A 38 -15.74 3.16 -15.48
C ASN A 38 -15.48 2.81 -14.00
N PHE A 39 -16.27 3.41 -13.12
CA PHE A 39 -16.26 3.16 -11.67
C PHE A 39 -17.02 1.88 -11.28
N ALA A 40 -17.23 0.92 -12.21
CA ALA A 40 -17.98 -0.30 -11.94
C ALA A 40 -17.32 -1.20 -10.87
N LEU A 41 -15.99 -1.13 -10.75
CA LEU A 41 -15.22 -1.81 -9.71
C LEU A 41 -14.87 -0.90 -8.52
N ALA A 42 -15.34 0.35 -8.54
CA ALA A 42 -15.00 1.32 -7.52
C ALA A 42 -15.70 0.99 -6.19
N ARG A 43 -15.00 1.31 -5.10
CA ARG A 43 -15.44 0.94 -3.75
C ARG A 43 -14.82 1.87 -2.71
N PRO A 44 -15.42 1.96 -1.51
CA PRO A 44 -14.77 2.59 -0.38
C PRO A 44 -13.40 1.97 -0.12
N ASN A 45 -12.45 2.80 0.29
CA ASN A 45 -11.16 2.40 0.83
C ASN A 45 -11.34 1.92 2.28
N GLU A 46 -12.22 0.93 2.44
CA GLU A 46 -12.55 0.31 3.71
C GLU A 46 -12.23 -1.18 3.61
N PRO A 47 -11.80 -1.80 4.72
CA PRO A 47 -11.56 -3.23 4.78
C PRO A 47 -12.88 -3.99 4.73
N SER A 48 -13.45 -4.14 3.54
CA SER A 48 -14.56 -5.05 3.28
C SER A 48 -14.04 -6.26 2.53
N LEU A 49 -14.11 -7.44 3.15
CA LEU A 49 -13.93 -8.72 2.47
C LEU A 49 -15.03 -8.87 1.44
N LEU A 50 -14.72 -8.64 0.18
CA LEU A 50 -15.61 -9.06 -0.90
C LEU A 50 -15.41 -10.55 -1.12
N GLU A 51 -16.37 -11.34 -0.65
CA GLU A 51 -16.54 -12.74 -1.02
C GLU A 51 -17.30 -12.85 -2.35
N ASP A 52 -16.91 -12.07 -3.36
CA ASP A 52 -17.52 -12.19 -4.68
C ASP A 52 -16.59 -12.95 -5.62
N ARG A 53 -16.71 -14.29 -5.58
CA ARG A 53 -16.01 -15.18 -6.51
C ARG A 53 -16.44 -15.01 -7.98
N ARG A 54 -17.45 -14.18 -8.28
CA ARG A 54 -17.94 -13.90 -9.63
C ARG A 54 -17.41 -12.59 -10.21
N LEU A 55 -16.77 -11.77 -9.38
CA LEU A 55 -16.24 -10.47 -9.79
C LEU A 55 -15.08 -10.68 -10.77
N ILE A 56 -15.32 -10.37 -12.04
CA ILE A 56 -14.30 -10.42 -13.10
C ILE A 56 -13.40 -9.19 -12.92
N ILE A 57 -12.16 -9.44 -12.52
CA ILE A 57 -11.16 -8.39 -12.28
C ILE A 57 -10.09 -8.36 -13.38
N PRO A 58 -9.52 -7.18 -13.68
CA PRO A 58 -8.43 -7.01 -14.65
C PRO A 58 -7.09 -7.51 -14.07
N VAL A 59 -6.84 -8.82 -14.15
CA VAL A 59 -5.70 -9.50 -13.49
C VAL A 59 -4.35 -8.84 -13.81
N GLU A 60 -4.17 -8.29 -15.00
CA GLU A 60 -2.96 -7.63 -15.48
C GLU A 60 -2.67 -6.31 -14.76
N TYR A 61 -3.70 -5.66 -14.24
CA TYR A 61 -3.62 -4.36 -13.56
C TYR A 61 -3.65 -4.49 -12.04
N CYS A 62 -4.29 -5.55 -11.52
CA CYS A 62 -4.40 -5.79 -10.08
C CYS A 62 -3.06 -6.05 -9.39
N ALA A 63 -2.93 -5.54 -8.18
CA ALA A 63 -1.79 -5.79 -7.30
C ALA A 63 -1.76 -7.25 -6.78
N PRO A 64 -0.59 -7.82 -6.44
CA PRO A 64 -0.46 -9.21 -6.04
C PRO A 64 -1.31 -9.57 -4.80
N GLU A 65 -1.48 -8.64 -3.86
CA GLU A 65 -2.33 -8.82 -2.66
C GLU A 65 -3.82 -9.02 -3.01
N ILE A 66 -4.31 -8.41 -4.10
CA ILE A 66 -5.66 -8.68 -4.64
C ILE A 66 -5.73 -10.10 -5.22
N LEU A 67 -4.59 -10.65 -5.66
CA LEU A 67 -4.47 -11.94 -6.34
C LEU A 67 -4.01 -13.09 -5.41
N GLN A 68 -3.77 -12.86 -4.12
CA GLN A 68 -3.30 -13.93 -3.23
C GLN A 68 -4.43 -14.80 -2.69
N SER A 69 -5.62 -14.24 -2.48
CA SER A 69 -6.60 -14.88 -1.61
C SER A 69 -7.62 -15.74 -2.36
N ALA A 70 -7.99 -16.89 -1.75
CA ALA A 70 -9.00 -17.84 -2.21
C ALA A 70 -10.45 -17.26 -2.12
N GLY A 71 -10.71 -16.19 -2.88
CA GLY A 71 -12.01 -15.53 -2.95
C GLY A 71 -12.16 -14.30 -2.04
N ARG A 72 -11.05 -13.68 -1.60
CA ARG A 72 -11.06 -12.37 -0.91
C ARG A 72 -10.28 -11.38 -1.77
N LEU A 73 -10.80 -10.17 -1.91
CA LEU A 73 -10.17 -9.11 -2.70
C LEU A 73 -9.80 -7.94 -1.78
N TYR A 74 -8.50 -7.75 -1.55
CA TYR A 74 -7.98 -6.69 -0.69
C TYR A 74 -7.58 -5.46 -1.53
N TYR A 75 -8.54 -4.56 -1.73
CA TYR A 75 -8.30 -3.29 -2.39
C TYR A 75 -7.87 -2.24 -1.37
N SER A 76 -6.88 -1.44 -1.74
CA SER A 76 -6.30 -0.36 -0.94
C SER A 76 -5.73 0.73 -1.83
N GLU A 77 -5.37 1.88 -1.25
CA GLU A 77 -4.66 2.95 -1.97
C GLU A 77 -3.36 2.45 -2.64
N LEU A 78 -2.73 1.44 -2.05
CA LEU A 78 -1.48 0.86 -2.53
C LEU A 78 -1.71 -0.03 -3.74
N SER A 79 -2.79 -0.81 -3.71
CA SER A 79 -3.24 -1.59 -4.86
C SER A 79 -3.62 -0.67 -6.03
N GLU A 80 -4.11 0.53 -5.71
CA GLU A 80 -4.42 1.58 -6.69
C GLU A 80 -3.14 2.21 -7.26
N ILE A 81 -2.11 2.46 -6.44
CA ILE A 81 -0.77 2.89 -6.90
C ILE A 81 -0.13 1.83 -7.79
N TYR A 82 -0.28 0.55 -7.46
CA TYR A 82 0.17 -0.55 -8.32
C TYR A 82 -0.55 -0.50 -9.67
N SER A 83 -1.86 -0.31 -9.69
CA SER A 83 -2.64 -0.25 -10.93
C SER A 83 -2.25 0.98 -11.77
N MET A 84 -2.07 2.15 -11.14
CA MET A 84 -1.55 3.37 -11.77
C MET A 84 -0.19 3.14 -12.45
N ARG A 85 0.70 2.39 -11.80
CA ARG A 85 2.00 2.03 -12.35
C ARG A 85 1.89 1.17 -13.60
N VAL A 86 0.98 0.17 -13.60
CA VAL A 86 0.73 -0.66 -14.79
C VAL A 86 0.16 0.20 -15.93
N LEU A 87 -0.78 1.09 -15.63
CA LEU A 87 -1.33 2.08 -16.57
C LEU A 87 -0.25 2.98 -17.19
N MET A 88 0.65 3.54 -16.38
CA MET A 88 1.74 4.39 -16.90
C MET A 88 2.68 3.60 -17.82
N ARG A 89 2.97 2.34 -17.46
CA ARG A 89 3.78 1.44 -18.28
C ARG A 89 3.08 1.10 -19.59
N GLU A 90 1.78 0.82 -19.57
CA GLU A 90 0.92 0.59 -20.75
C GLU A 90 0.99 1.80 -21.71
N ALA A 91 0.79 3.01 -21.19
CA ALA A 91 0.89 4.26 -21.96
C ALA A 91 2.29 4.42 -22.60
N CYS A 92 3.36 4.16 -21.82
CA CYS A 92 4.75 4.20 -22.32
C CYS A 92 5.09 3.09 -23.34
N SER A 93 4.24 2.07 -23.45
CA SER A 93 4.34 1.00 -24.46
C SER A 93 3.36 1.18 -25.61
N GLN A 94 2.85 2.39 -25.85
CA GLN A 94 1.86 2.68 -26.90
C GLN A 94 0.59 1.82 -26.80
N GLY A 95 0.12 1.55 -25.57
CA GLY A 95 -1.09 0.76 -25.36
C GLY A 95 -0.91 -0.76 -25.50
N GLN A 96 0.32 -1.27 -25.58
CA GLN A 96 0.54 -2.71 -25.50
C GLN A 96 0.01 -3.28 -24.17
N LEU A 97 -0.76 -4.35 -24.27
CA LEU A 97 -1.28 -5.06 -23.10
C LEU A 97 -0.13 -5.46 -22.15
N PRO A 98 -0.27 -5.21 -20.84
CA PRO A 98 0.69 -5.70 -19.87
C PRO A 98 0.78 -7.24 -19.97
N TYR A 99 1.99 -7.79 -19.91
CA TYR A 99 2.29 -9.22 -20.09
C TYR A 99 2.03 -9.81 -21.50
N GLY A 100 1.42 -9.06 -22.42
CA GLY A 100 1.13 -9.53 -23.78
C GLY A 100 -0.12 -10.41 -23.87
N SER A 101 -0.64 -10.59 -25.10
CA SER A 101 -1.93 -11.24 -25.34
C SER A 101 -1.92 -12.77 -25.26
N SER A 102 -0.75 -13.40 -25.22
CA SER A 102 -0.60 -14.86 -25.23
C SER A 102 -0.44 -15.48 -23.83
N ILE A 103 -0.35 -14.67 -22.78
CA ILE A 103 -0.14 -15.15 -21.40
C ILE A 103 -1.50 -15.25 -20.70
N SER A 104 -1.76 -16.38 -20.05
CA SER A 104 -3.00 -16.62 -19.31
C SER A 104 -3.06 -15.86 -17.98
N ASN A 105 -4.26 -15.56 -17.50
CA ASN A 105 -4.46 -14.96 -16.17
C ASN A 105 -3.80 -15.76 -15.03
N LYS A 106 -3.74 -17.09 -15.15
CA LYS A 106 -3.07 -17.95 -14.16
C LYS A 106 -1.56 -17.72 -14.14
N GLU A 107 -0.93 -17.61 -15.31
CA GLU A 107 0.50 -17.32 -15.45
C GLU A 107 0.83 -15.90 -15.00
N ILE A 108 0.02 -14.91 -15.36
CA ILE A 108 0.18 -13.52 -14.91
C ILE A 108 0.13 -13.45 -13.39
N ARG A 109 -0.85 -14.15 -12.76
CA ARG A 109 -0.93 -14.26 -11.31
C ARG A 109 0.36 -14.86 -10.73
N GLN A 110 0.85 -15.97 -11.27
CA GLN A 110 2.07 -16.59 -10.77
C GLN A 110 3.29 -15.67 -10.89
N LYS A 111 3.46 -14.97 -12.01
CA LYS A 111 4.53 -13.99 -12.23
C LYS A 111 4.48 -12.88 -11.17
N LYS A 112 3.29 -12.33 -10.91
CA LYS A 112 3.09 -11.28 -9.92
C LYS A 112 3.35 -11.75 -8.49
N LEU A 113 2.94 -12.97 -8.15
CA LEU A 113 3.19 -13.57 -6.84
C LEU A 113 4.67 -13.92 -6.61
N ASN A 114 5.44 -14.07 -7.69
CA ASN A 114 6.89 -14.23 -7.67
C ASN A 114 7.64 -12.89 -7.75
N ASP A 115 6.96 -11.78 -7.49
CA ASP A 115 7.50 -10.41 -7.54
C ASP A 115 8.13 -10.00 -8.88
N GLU A 116 7.68 -10.61 -9.99
CA GLU A 116 8.17 -10.26 -11.33
C GLU A 116 7.69 -8.85 -11.72
N ILE A 117 8.65 -7.97 -12.00
CA ILE A 117 8.42 -6.59 -12.41
C ILE A 117 8.45 -6.50 -13.93
N LEU A 118 7.41 -5.88 -14.52
CA LEU A 118 7.39 -5.59 -15.95
C LEU A 118 8.59 -4.70 -16.35
N PRO A 119 9.34 -5.06 -17.40
CA PRO A 119 10.49 -4.28 -17.82
C PRO A 119 10.07 -2.93 -18.40
N ARG A 120 11.03 -2.01 -18.45
CA ARG A 120 10.87 -0.71 -19.10
C ARG A 120 10.52 -0.89 -20.59
N PRO A 121 9.41 -0.33 -21.08
CA PRO A 121 9.14 -0.30 -22.52
C PRO A 121 10.23 0.44 -23.29
N TRP A 122 10.57 -0.04 -24.49
CA TRP A 122 11.62 0.56 -25.33
C TRP A 122 11.37 2.05 -25.62
N MET A 123 10.11 2.43 -25.82
CA MET A 123 9.67 3.80 -26.11
C MET A 123 9.45 4.67 -24.86
N CYS A 124 9.60 4.11 -23.66
CA CYS A 124 9.39 4.87 -22.43
C CYS A 124 10.45 5.97 -22.30
N ASP A 125 10.03 7.22 -22.16
CA ASP A 125 10.94 8.34 -21.92
C ASP A 125 11.77 8.13 -20.64
N ARG A 126 13.03 8.57 -20.67
CA ARG A 126 13.98 8.46 -19.54
C ARG A 126 13.55 9.28 -18.32
N GLN A 127 12.75 10.32 -18.49
CA GLN A 127 12.23 11.17 -17.42
C GLN A 127 11.00 10.54 -16.74
N ILE A 128 10.23 9.72 -17.48
CA ILE A 128 9.02 9.08 -16.96
C ILE A 128 9.35 7.79 -16.19
N TRP A 129 10.33 7.01 -16.66
CA TRP A 129 10.66 5.73 -16.03
C TRP A 129 11.01 5.83 -14.52
N PRO A 130 11.77 6.84 -14.03
CA PRO A 130 11.99 7.03 -12.60
C PRO A 130 10.72 7.24 -11.79
N ILE A 131 9.70 7.90 -12.36
CA ILE A 131 8.39 8.10 -11.73
C ILE A 131 7.66 6.76 -11.62
N ILE A 132 7.62 5.99 -12.71
CA ILE A 132 7.02 4.65 -12.72
C ILE A 132 7.75 3.74 -11.72
N LYS A 133 9.09 3.79 -11.68
CA LYS A 133 9.93 3.03 -10.74
C LYS A 133 9.63 3.41 -9.29
N LYS A 134 9.41 4.69 -8.98
CA LYS A 134 8.99 5.12 -7.64
C LYS A 134 7.64 4.51 -7.25
N CYS A 135 6.70 4.35 -8.19
CA CYS A 135 5.47 3.62 -7.95
C CYS A 135 5.70 2.10 -7.77
N PHE A 136 6.68 1.51 -8.49
CA PHE A 136 7.12 0.12 -8.24
C PHE A 136 7.60 -0.06 -6.80
N ASP A 137 8.44 0.87 -6.33
CA ASP A 137 8.96 0.88 -4.97
C ASP A 137 7.81 1.02 -3.96
N LEU A 138 6.98 2.06 -4.05
CA LEU A 138 5.89 2.27 -3.08
C LEU A 138 4.95 1.06 -2.93
N ALA A 139 4.71 0.29 -4.00
CA ALA A 139 3.87 -0.90 -3.96
C ALA A 139 4.61 -2.18 -3.51
N SER A 140 5.92 -2.30 -3.78
CA SER A 140 6.74 -3.46 -3.37
C SER A 140 7.20 -3.39 -1.91
N HIS A 141 7.09 -2.23 -1.28
CA HIS A 141 7.61 -1.94 0.05
C HIS A 141 6.76 -2.49 1.20
N PHE A 142 5.85 -3.44 0.96
CA PHE A 142 5.07 -4.07 2.03
C PHE A 142 5.63 -5.43 2.45
N GLN A 143 6.71 -5.89 1.84
CA GLN A 143 7.44 -7.08 2.28
C GLN A 143 8.93 -6.75 2.40
N TYR A 144 9.39 -6.65 3.63
CA TYR A 144 10.78 -6.47 4.00
C TYR A 144 11.38 -7.80 4.45
N VAL A 145 12.70 -7.91 4.46
CA VAL A 145 13.40 -9.07 5.01
C VAL A 145 14.26 -8.66 6.19
N LEU A 146 14.10 -9.38 7.30
CA LEU A 146 14.90 -9.16 8.51
C LEU A 146 16.37 -9.46 8.22
N GLY A 147 17.27 -8.56 8.62
CA GLY A 147 18.71 -8.65 8.35
C GLY A 147 19.14 -8.19 6.96
N ILE A 148 18.20 -7.93 6.03
CA ILE A 148 18.49 -7.35 4.70
C ILE A 148 18.00 -5.90 4.63
N ASP A 149 16.72 -5.69 4.88
CA ASP A 149 16.08 -4.37 4.80
C ASP A 149 16.03 -3.69 6.16
N VAL A 150 15.85 -4.49 7.21
CA VAL A 150 15.51 -4.05 8.56
C VAL A 150 16.39 -4.75 9.58
N LYS A 151 16.96 -3.98 10.50
CA LYS A 151 17.73 -4.48 11.62
C LYS A 151 16.90 -4.36 12.89
N MET A 152 16.64 -5.49 13.55
CA MET A 152 16.05 -5.52 14.87
C MET A 152 17.11 -5.18 15.92
N ASN A 153 16.79 -4.26 16.82
CA ASN A 153 17.64 -3.80 17.91
C ASN A 153 17.00 -4.21 19.25
N ASP A 154 16.88 -3.28 20.19
CA ASP A 154 16.45 -3.55 21.56
C ASP A 154 14.97 -3.92 21.65
N ARG A 155 14.67 -4.93 22.47
CA ARG A 155 13.30 -5.25 22.86
C ARG A 155 12.75 -4.14 23.75
N LEU A 156 11.59 -3.61 23.37
CA LEU A 156 10.88 -2.57 24.12
C LEU A 156 9.98 -3.18 25.19
N TYR A 157 8.91 -3.87 24.77
CA TYR A 157 7.94 -4.50 25.66
C TYR A 157 7.18 -5.61 24.92
N GLY A 158 6.36 -6.37 25.64
CA GLY A 158 5.46 -7.33 25.03
C GLY A 158 4.11 -7.40 25.76
N ARG A 159 3.04 -7.62 25.00
CA ARG A 159 1.68 -7.69 25.53
C ARG A 159 0.76 -8.48 24.60
N TYR A 160 -0.05 -9.39 25.16
CA TYR A 160 -1.05 -10.18 24.43
C TYR A 160 -0.54 -10.86 23.16
N GLY A 161 0.66 -11.47 23.21
CA GLY A 161 1.26 -12.13 22.05
C GLY A 161 2.00 -11.19 21.09
N HIS A 162 1.98 -9.87 21.31
CA HIS A 162 2.79 -8.91 20.55
C HIS A 162 4.09 -8.60 21.28
N ILE A 163 5.20 -8.57 20.55
CA ILE A 163 6.50 -8.14 21.07
C ILE A 163 7.03 -7.00 20.21
N TYR A 164 7.39 -5.90 20.85
CA TYR A 164 7.81 -4.66 20.21
C TYR A 164 9.32 -4.51 20.36
N TYR A 165 9.98 -4.11 19.28
CA TYR A 165 11.41 -3.87 19.21
C TYR A 165 11.67 -2.51 18.58
N ASN A 166 12.71 -1.83 19.07
CA ASN A 166 13.37 -0.80 18.29
C ASN A 166 13.99 -1.45 17.05
N ALA A 167 13.89 -0.79 15.91
CA ALA A 167 14.49 -1.25 14.67
C ALA A 167 14.95 -0.07 13.81
N GLU A 168 15.81 -0.39 12.85
CA GLU A 168 16.39 0.58 11.92
C GLU A 168 16.36 0.03 10.49
N TRP A 169 16.27 0.94 9.53
CA TRP A 169 16.47 0.58 8.13
C TRP A 169 17.96 0.39 7.83
N ILE A 170 18.33 -0.70 7.17
CA ILE A 170 19.74 -1.00 6.90
C ILE A 170 20.31 -0.14 5.76
N ARG A 171 19.53 0.08 4.69
CA ARG A 171 19.98 0.78 3.47
C ARG A 171 19.19 2.04 3.14
N LYS A 172 18.15 2.35 3.92
CA LYS A 172 17.37 3.57 3.71
C LYS A 172 17.88 4.63 4.67
N ASN A 173 18.12 5.83 4.15
CA ASN A 173 18.49 7.02 4.93
C ASN A 173 17.27 7.55 5.73
N LYS A 174 16.65 6.67 6.53
CA LYS A 174 15.32 6.85 7.11
C LYS A 174 15.31 6.68 8.62
N SER A 175 14.39 7.40 9.23
CA SER A 175 14.01 7.48 10.64
C SER A 175 13.90 6.12 11.34
N SER A 176 14.06 6.13 12.67
CA SER A 176 13.81 4.98 13.55
C SER A 176 12.43 4.37 13.30
N ILE A 177 12.31 3.05 13.46
CA ILE A 177 11.08 2.30 13.25
C ILE A 177 10.82 1.35 14.43
N ILE A 178 9.57 0.91 14.55
CA ILE A 178 9.17 -0.11 15.50
C ILE A 178 8.89 -1.40 14.76
N LEU A 179 9.59 -2.47 15.11
CA LEU A 179 9.33 -3.82 14.63
C LEU A 179 8.41 -4.52 15.63
N ILE A 180 7.34 -5.12 15.13
CA ILE A 180 6.36 -5.84 15.95
C ILE A 180 6.34 -7.29 15.49
N VAL A 181 6.62 -8.20 16.42
CA VAL A 181 6.49 -9.64 16.25
C VAL A 181 5.14 -10.07 16.82
N ILE A 182 4.31 -10.69 16.00
CA ILE A 182 2.95 -11.12 16.36
C ILE A 182 2.96 -12.64 16.52
N ASN A 183 2.80 -13.10 17.75
CA ASN A 183 2.77 -14.50 18.15
C ASN A 183 1.38 -14.86 18.68
N THR A 184 0.37 -14.67 17.83
CA THR A 184 -1.02 -15.03 18.11
C THR A 184 -1.49 -16.09 17.13
N GLU A 185 -2.55 -16.84 17.46
CA GLU A 185 -3.17 -17.78 16.50
C GLU A 185 -3.75 -17.07 15.27
N ARG A 186 -3.93 -15.74 15.35
CA ARG A 186 -4.48 -14.88 14.30
C ARG A 186 -3.43 -13.93 13.71
N ALA A 187 -2.15 -14.27 13.83
CA ALA A 187 -1.08 -13.33 13.55
C ALA A 187 -1.14 -12.69 12.14
N GLU A 188 -1.44 -13.50 11.13
CA GLU A 188 -1.62 -13.01 9.75
C GLU A 188 -2.81 -12.05 9.61
N HIS A 189 -3.91 -12.35 10.29
CA HIS A 189 -5.10 -11.50 10.30
C HIS A 189 -4.81 -10.18 11.02
N ASP A 190 -4.17 -10.23 12.19
CA ASP A 190 -3.78 -9.05 12.97
C ASP A 190 -2.86 -8.14 12.12
N ALA A 191 -1.88 -8.73 11.42
CA ALA A 191 -0.97 -7.98 10.57
C ALA A 191 -1.64 -7.37 9.33
N SER A 192 -2.54 -8.11 8.68
CA SER A 192 -3.35 -7.59 7.56
C SER A 192 -4.18 -6.39 8.02
N PHE A 193 -4.81 -6.49 9.19
CA PHE A 193 -5.65 -5.43 9.74
C PHE A 193 -4.85 -4.14 10.01
N HIS A 194 -3.60 -4.26 10.48
CA HIS A 194 -2.70 -3.12 10.65
C HIS A 194 -2.28 -2.45 9.33
N LEU A 195 -2.13 -3.23 8.26
CA LEU A 195 -1.85 -2.69 6.93
C LEU A 195 -3.05 -1.96 6.35
N GLU A 196 -4.24 -2.54 6.52
CA GLU A 196 -5.52 -1.98 6.06
C GLU A 196 -5.76 -0.60 6.66
N LEU A 197 -5.49 -0.42 7.95
CA LEU A 197 -5.74 0.82 8.67
C LEU A 197 -4.64 1.88 8.52
N SER A 198 -3.53 1.56 7.85
CA SER A 198 -2.30 2.37 7.79
C SER A 198 -2.47 3.75 7.12
N SER A 199 -3.52 3.93 6.31
CA SER A 199 -3.83 5.19 5.62
C SER A 199 -4.54 6.22 6.51
N HIS A 200 -5.09 5.81 7.66
CA HIS A 200 -5.90 6.70 8.48
C HIS A 200 -5.05 7.66 9.31
N LYS A 201 -5.36 8.97 9.27
CA LYS A 201 -4.59 10.05 9.94
C LYS A 201 -4.36 9.87 11.45
N HIS A 202 -5.23 9.13 12.13
CA HIS A 202 -5.17 8.90 13.59
C HIS A 202 -4.77 7.47 13.96
N ILE A 203 -4.34 6.66 12.99
CA ILE A 203 -3.80 5.32 13.20
C ILE A 203 -2.32 5.35 12.86
N VAL A 204 -1.50 4.64 13.64
CA VAL A 204 -0.06 4.59 13.39
C VAL A 204 0.20 4.00 12.00
N HIS A 205 1.08 4.66 11.24
CA HIS A 205 1.42 4.19 9.92
C HIS A 205 2.19 2.87 10.00
N THR A 206 1.66 1.84 9.34
CA THR A 206 2.30 0.54 9.13
C THR A 206 2.97 0.54 7.76
N PHE A 207 4.29 0.39 7.74
CA PHE A 207 5.10 0.43 6.53
C PHE A 207 5.07 -0.86 5.72
N GLY A 208 4.80 -2.01 6.35
CA GLY A 208 4.89 -3.33 5.71
C GLY A 208 5.06 -4.49 6.68
N LEU A 209 5.02 -5.70 6.11
CA LEU A 209 5.38 -6.95 6.75
C LEU A 209 6.89 -7.20 6.67
N VAL A 210 7.40 -8.01 7.58
CA VAL A 210 8.80 -8.46 7.58
C VAL A 210 8.84 -9.98 7.56
N LYS A 211 9.54 -10.52 6.57
CA LYS A 211 9.88 -11.94 6.46
C LYS A 211 11.13 -12.21 7.30
N ASN A 212 11.06 -13.24 8.12
CA ASN A 212 12.20 -13.77 8.87
C ASN A 212 12.22 -15.31 8.80
N ASP A 213 11.16 -15.93 9.32
CA ASP A 213 10.90 -17.37 9.23
C ASP A 213 9.41 -17.60 8.88
N PRO A 214 9.03 -18.71 8.21
CA PRO A 214 7.63 -18.96 7.82
C PRO A 214 6.65 -19.00 9.00
N ARG A 215 7.14 -19.19 10.24
CA ARG A 215 6.31 -19.21 11.44
C ARG A 215 6.16 -17.86 12.13
N SER A 216 6.92 -16.85 11.71
CA SER A 216 6.90 -15.52 12.32
C SER A 216 6.14 -14.53 11.46
N THR A 217 5.09 -13.93 12.02
CA THR A 217 4.45 -12.76 11.41
C THR A 217 5.04 -11.51 12.07
N MET A 218 5.60 -10.63 11.25
CA MET A 218 6.19 -9.39 11.72
C MET A 218 5.72 -8.23 10.86
N LEU A 219 5.58 -7.06 11.47
CA LEU A 219 5.26 -5.81 10.78
C LEU A 219 6.08 -4.64 11.32
N ILE A 220 6.16 -3.58 10.52
CA ILE A 220 6.92 -2.38 10.87
C ILE A 220 6.00 -1.18 10.93
N GLN A 221 6.12 -0.40 11.99
CA GLN A 221 5.37 0.83 12.21
C GLN A 221 6.27 2.05 12.39
N GLY A 222 5.67 3.23 12.19
CA GLY A 222 6.25 4.51 12.58
C GLY A 222 6.47 4.61 14.09
N PRO A 223 7.52 5.33 14.54
CA PRO A 223 7.76 5.56 15.95
C PRO A 223 6.75 6.56 16.51
N ALA A 224 6.42 6.42 17.80
CA ALA A 224 5.69 7.42 18.57
C ALA A 224 6.71 8.20 19.44
N PRO A 225 7.15 9.41 19.02
CA PRO A 225 8.27 10.12 19.66
C PRO A 225 7.99 10.54 21.12
N HIS A 226 6.72 10.61 21.51
CA HIS A 226 6.30 10.95 22.87
C HIS A 226 5.73 9.75 23.65
N ASP A 227 5.92 8.54 23.14
CA ASP A 227 5.38 7.31 23.73
C ASP A 227 3.84 7.34 23.87
N ASN A 228 3.28 6.48 24.73
CA ASN A 228 1.85 6.36 24.95
C ASN A 228 1.29 7.41 25.94
N LEU A 229 -0.01 7.66 25.84
CA LEU A 229 -0.71 8.66 26.64
C LEU A 229 -0.60 8.42 28.16
N ILE A 230 -0.55 7.16 28.60
CA ILE A 230 -0.39 6.84 30.04
C ILE A 230 0.94 7.38 30.57
N LYS A 231 2.05 7.12 29.86
CA LYS A 231 3.37 7.61 30.27
C LYS A 231 3.45 9.14 30.26
N LEU A 232 2.87 9.78 29.24
CA LEU A 232 2.79 11.25 29.15
C LEU A 232 2.02 11.88 30.32
N LEU A 233 0.88 11.28 30.70
CA LEU A 233 0.08 11.77 31.82
C LEU A 233 0.78 11.52 33.17
N GLN A 234 1.43 10.37 33.32
CA GLN A 234 2.14 10.00 34.54
C GLN A 234 3.43 10.79 34.75
N SER A 235 4.11 11.22 33.68
CA SER A 235 5.34 12.02 33.77
C SER A 235 5.13 13.44 34.30
N GLN A 236 3.87 13.87 34.46
CA GLN A 236 3.47 15.25 34.84
C GLN A 236 3.91 16.34 33.86
N GLN A 237 4.59 16.00 32.75
CA GLN A 237 4.96 16.93 31.69
C GLN A 237 3.77 17.32 30.81
N PHE A 238 2.73 16.48 30.78
CA PHE A 238 1.50 16.72 30.04
C PHE A 238 0.29 16.73 30.96
N LYS A 239 -0.30 17.92 31.16
CA LYS A 239 -1.54 18.14 31.93
C LYS A 239 -2.62 18.67 30.99
N PRO A 240 -3.32 17.80 30.25
CA PRO A 240 -4.27 18.25 29.23
C PRO A 240 -5.49 18.92 29.86
N SER A 241 -5.92 20.03 29.27
CA SER A 241 -7.24 20.61 29.58
C SER A 241 -8.36 19.73 29.03
N ALA A 242 -9.59 19.92 29.52
CA ALA A 242 -10.78 19.24 28.99
C ALA A 242 -10.94 19.43 27.46
N LYS A 243 -10.54 20.59 26.93
CA LYS A 243 -10.57 20.87 25.49
C LYS A 243 -9.60 19.97 24.71
N ILE A 244 -8.40 19.74 25.24
CA ILE A 244 -7.40 18.85 24.62
C ILE A 244 -7.88 17.40 24.66
N LEU A 245 -8.40 16.95 25.81
CA LEU A 245 -8.97 15.59 25.94
C LEU A 245 -10.12 15.36 24.97
N LYS A 246 -11.00 16.35 24.78
CA LYS A 246 -12.08 16.28 23.80
C LYS A 246 -11.55 16.07 22.37
N ILE A 247 -10.48 16.76 21.97
CA ILE A 247 -9.85 16.57 20.65
C ILE A 247 -9.23 15.17 20.54
N ILE A 248 -8.54 14.69 21.57
CA ILE A 248 -7.94 13.35 21.59
C ILE A 248 -9.01 12.24 21.52
N PHE A 249 -10.17 12.42 22.14
CA PHE A 249 -11.20 11.37 22.14
C PHE A 249 -12.10 11.43 20.92
N LEU A 250 -12.48 12.62 20.47
CA LEU A 250 -13.39 12.78 19.34
C LEU A 250 -12.66 12.80 18.00
N GLN A 251 -11.36 13.07 17.99
CA GLN A 251 -10.52 13.07 16.79
C GLN A 251 -11.13 13.90 15.64
N ASN A 252 -11.82 14.99 16.01
CA ASN A 252 -12.71 15.85 15.20
C ASN A 252 -12.64 15.58 13.68
N TYR A 253 -13.74 15.02 13.15
CA TYR A 253 -14.08 15.11 11.73
C TYR A 253 -14.71 16.47 11.43
#